data_AF-A0A5S3YS13-F1
#
_entry.id   AF-A0A5S3YS13-F1
#
_cell.length_a   1.000
_cell.length_b   1.000
_cell.length_c   1.000
_cell.angle_alpha   90.00
_cell.angle_beta   90.00
_cell.angle_gamma   90.00
#
_symmetry.space_group_name_H-M   'P 1'
#
loop_
_entity.id
_entity.type
_entity.pdbx_description
1 polymer ?
#
loop_
_entity_poly.entity_id
_entity_poly.type
_entity_poly.pdbx_seq_one_letter_code
_entity_poly.pdbx_strand_id
1 'polypeptide(L)'
;MMKFFLIILISFITACSSVYQSKFDEQIPASSYVGRGTNSGPMLIGALGATGLAVGIAIDQGIAKDFDASIKSHQPSFHIRIQDSLNTLFLGKPFSIEKISFTGVRGNDDLVDANVTFASEDDKIEHQFELRNIDFNKLKTTPIFWQELELSILEKIKK
;
A
#
# COMPACT_ATOMS: atom_id res chain seq x y z
N MET A 1 58.50 -10.57 -2.68
CA MET A 1 57.70 -9.48 -2.08
C MET A 1 56.42 -9.16 -2.85
N MET A 2 56.38 -9.24 -4.20
CA MET A 2 55.20 -8.91 -5.02
C MET A 2 53.95 -9.78 -4.79
N LYS A 3 54.11 -11.03 -4.32
CA LYS A 3 52.98 -11.95 -4.04
C LYS A 3 52.17 -11.62 -2.78
N PHE A 4 52.77 -10.93 -1.81
CA PHE A 4 52.10 -10.58 -0.55
C PHE A 4 51.15 -9.39 -0.72
N PHE A 5 51.48 -8.48 -1.64
CA PHE A 5 50.66 -7.31 -1.96
C PHE A 5 49.35 -7.69 -2.67
N LEU A 6 49.39 -8.76 -3.48
CA LEU A 6 48.22 -9.22 -4.24
C LEU A 6 47.16 -9.86 -3.33
N ILE A 7 47.56 -10.51 -2.24
CA ILE A 7 46.66 -11.13 -1.27
C ILE A 7 45.92 -10.07 -0.44
N ILE A 8 46.60 -8.98 -0.07
CA ILE A 8 45.99 -7.85 0.65
C ILE A 8 44.97 -7.11 -0.24
N LEU A 9 45.27 -6.97 -1.53
CA LEU A 9 44.36 -6.32 -2.48
C LEU A 9 43.07 -7.13 -2.71
N ILE A 10 43.15 -8.46 -2.73
CA ILE A 10 41.96 -9.34 -2.90
C ILE A 10 41.05 -9.29 -1.67
N SER A 11 41.61 -9.23 -0.46
CA SER A 11 40.82 -9.15 0.78
C SER A 11 40.04 -7.84 0.96
N PHE A 12 40.45 -6.75 0.30
CA PHE A 12 39.72 -5.48 0.34
C PHE A 12 38.50 -5.42 -0.59
N ILE A 13 38.45 -6.27 -1.63
CA ILE A 13 37.35 -6.27 -2.61
C ILE A 13 36.17 -7.12 -2.10
N THR A 14 36.41 -8.11 -1.24
CA THR A 14 35.35 -8.99 -0.71
C THR A 14 34.57 -8.40 0.46
N ALA A 15 34.94 -7.22 0.97
CA ALA A 15 34.33 -6.62 2.16
C ALA A 15 33.14 -5.68 1.87
N CYS A 16 32.77 -5.47 0.61
CA CYS A 16 31.78 -4.46 0.25
C CYS A 16 30.70 -5.00 -0.68
N SER A 17 29.80 -5.84 -0.16
CA SER A 17 28.45 -6.02 -0.74
C SER A 17 27.61 -6.99 0.09
N SER A 18 27.35 -6.69 1.36
CA SER A 18 26.09 -7.13 1.97
C SER A 18 25.06 -6.05 1.67
N VAL A 19 24.53 -6.04 0.44
CA VAL A 19 23.33 -5.25 0.13
C VAL A 19 22.23 -5.85 0.97
N TYR A 20 21.89 -5.18 2.08
CA TYR A 20 20.78 -5.56 2.92
C TYR A 20 19.51 -5.30 2.13
N GLN A 21 18.97 -6.33 1.47
CA GLN A 21 17.62 -6.25 0.92
C GLN A 21 16.68 -6.33 2.11
N SER A 22 16.07 -5.19 2.46
CA SER A 22 15.02 -5.20 3.47
C SER A 22 13.88 -6.09 2.97
N LYS A 23 13.36 -6.93 3.87
CA LYS A 23 12.19 -7.75 3.57
C LYS A 23 10.98 -6.84 3.64
N PHE A 24 10.29 -6.70 2.51
CA PHE A 24 8.93 -6.17 2.53
C PHE A 24 8.07 -7.16 3.31
N ASP A 25 7.42 -6.68 4.37
CA ASP A 25 6.47 -7.53 5.09
C ASP A 25 5.33 -7.91 4.15
N GLU A 26 5.15 -9.20 3.92
CA GLU A 26 4.08 -9.73 3.07
C GLU A 26 2.69 -9.53 3.69
N GLN A 27 2.61 -9.20 4.99
CA GLN A 27 1.35 -8.94 5.67
C GLN A 27 0.73 -7.62 5.24
N ILE A 28 -0.27 -7.72 4.36
CA ILE A 28 -1.12 -6.59 3.99
C ILE A 28 -2.19 -6.37 5.06
N PRO A 29 -2.25 -5.19 5.70
CA PRO A 29 -3.29 -4.89 6.67
C PRO A 29 -4.66 -4.86 6.00
N ALA A 30 -5.72 -5.11 6.78
CA ALA A 30 -7.07 -4.93 6.29
C ALA A 30 -7.31 -3.47 5.89
N SER A 31 -7.88 -3.23 4.73
CA SER A 31 -8.20 -1.87 4.32
C SER A 31 -9.45 -1.34 5.01
N SER A 32 -9.59 -0.02 5.01
CA SER A 32 -10.81 0.67 5.42
C SER A 32 -11.44 1.33 4.21
N TYR A 33 -12.77 1.36 4.16
CA TYR A 33 -13.52 2.12 3.16
C TYR A 33 -14.57 2.98 3.87
N VAL A 34 -14.70 4.23 3.45
CA VAL A 34 -15.77 5.13 3.87
C VAL A 34 -16.42 5.73 2.63
N GLY A 35 -17.72 5.50 2.45
CA GLY A 35 -18.42 6.05 1.30
C GLY A 35 -19.89 5.66 1.26
N ARG A 36 -20.25 4.81 0.29
CA ARG A 36 -21.64 4.45 -0.03
C ARG A 36 -22.48 4.06 1.18
N GLY A 37 -21.96 3.21 2.05
CA GLY A 37 -22.61 2.74 3.26
C GLY A 37 -22.72 3.83 4.32
N THR A 38 -21.62 4.50 4.64
CA THR A 38 -21.61 5.65 5.58
C THR A 38 -22.56 6.77 5.14
N ASN A 39 -22.69 7.00 3.82
CA ASN A 39 -23.56 8.02 3.26
C ASN A 39 -25.05 7.61 3.28
N SER A 40 -25.35 6.33 3.09
CA SER A 40 -26.74 5.83 3.04
C SER A 40 -27.29 5.41 4.41
N GLY A 41 -26.43 5.03 5.36
CA GLY A 41 -26.81 4.60 6.71
C GLY A 41 -27.76 5.58 7.42
N PRO A 42 -27.46 6.90 7.44
CA PRO A 42 -28.36 7.89 8.02
C PRO A 42 -29.75 7.95 7.37
N MET A 43 -29.83 7.73 6.05
CA MET A 43 -31.12 7.70 5.33
C MET A 43 -31.94 6.47 5.74
N LEU A 44 -31.29 5.36 6.07
CA LEU A 44 -31.94 4.14 6.51
C LEU A 44 -32.50 4.24 7.94
N ILE A 45 -32.09 5.23 8.73
CA ILE A 45 -32.58 5.39 10.11
C ILE A 45 -34.10 5.59 10.16
N GLY A 46 -34.68 6.28 9.18
CA GLY A 46 -36.13 6.50 9.14
C GLY A 46 -36.93 5.20 9.01
N ALA A 47 -36.37 4.19 8.33
CA ALA A 47 -37.03 2.90 8.10
C ALA A 47 -36.59 1.82 9.10
N LEU A 48 -35.33 1.82 9.50
CA LEU A 48 -34.68 0.74 10.25
C LEU A 48 -34.20 1.18 11.65
N GLY A 49 -34.39 2.45 12.03
CA GLY A 49 -33.88 3.01 13.29
C GLY A 49 -32.34 2.93 13.36
N ALA A 50 -31.80 2.70 14.56
CA ALA A 50 -30.35 2.57 14.75
C ALA A 50 -29.72 1.46 13.88
N THR A 51 -30.50 0.45 13.48
CA THR A 51 -30.01 -0.63 12.61
C THR A 51 -29.71 -0.13 11.19
N GLY A 52 -30.35 0.95 10.73
CA GLY A 52 -30.04 1.56 9.43
C GLY A 52 -28.60 2.08 9.34
N LEU A 53 -28.11 2.69 10.42
CA LEU A 53 -26.72 3.15 10.50
C LEU A 53 -25.75 1.96 10.53
N ALA A 54 -26.09 0.90 11.27
CA ALA A 54 -25.29 -0.34 11.30
C ALA A 54 -25.22 -1.03 9.92
N VAL A 55 -26.33 -1.04 9.16
CA VAL A 55 -26.35 -1.56 7.78
C VAL A 55 -25.42 -0.73 6.89
N GLY A 56 -25.43 0.60 7.03
CA GLY A 56 -24.50 1.47 6.32
C GLY A 56 -23.03 1.11 6.60
N ILE A 57 -22.65 0.95 7.88
CA ILE A 57 -21.29 0.54 8.24
C ILE A 57 -20.94 -0.84 7.67
N ALA A 58 -21.87 -1.79 7.73
CA ALA A 58 -21.66 -3.14 7.20
C ALA A 58 -21.46 -3.15 5.67
N ILE A 59 -22.14 -2.26 4.93
CA ILE A 59 -21.93 -2.08 3.49
C ILE A 59 -20.50 -1.65 3.22
N ASP A 60 -20.00 -0.65 3.96
CA ASP A 60 -18.64 -0.14 3.77
C ASP A 60 -17.58 -1.19 4.14
N GLN A 61 -17.80 -1.97 5.21
CA GLN A 61 -16.94 -3.11 5.56
C GLN A 61 -16.93 -4.20 4.48
N GLY A 62 -18.07 -4.50 3.88
CA GLY A 62 -18.17 -5.45 2.77
C GLY A 62 -17.37 -4.99 1.55
N ILE A 63 -17.45 -3.70 1.23
CA ILE A 63 -16.69 -3.10 0.13
C ILE A 63 -15.18 -3.15 0.40
N ALA A 64 -14.74 -2.77 1.62
CA ALA A 64 -13.33 -2.88 2.00
C ALA A 64 -12.80 -4.32 1.87
N LYS A 65 -13.60 -5.31 2.26
CA LYS A 65 -13.25 -6.73 2.12
C LYS A 65 -13.10 -7.15 0.65
N ASP A 66 -13.95 -6.65 -0.24
CA ASP A 66 -13.84 -6.92 -1.67
C ASP A 66 -12.55 -6.29 -2.26
N PHE A 67 -12.18 -5.09 -1.81
CA PHE A 67 -10.91 -4.47 -2.20
C PHE A 67 -9.72 -5.27 -1.67
N ASP A 68 -9.74 -5.68 -0.40
CA ASP A 68 -8.70 -6.52 0.21
C ASP A 68 -8.47 -7.82 -0.57
N ALA A 69 -9.56 -8.47 -1.02
CA ALA A 69 -9.48 -9.68 -1.81
C ALA A 69 -8.74 -9.44 -3.13
N SER A 70 -9.05 -8.34 -3.83
CA SER A 70 -8.39 -7.94 -5.08
C SER A 70 -6.92 -7.56 -4.86
N ILE A 71 -6.63 -6.80 -3.80
CA ILE A 71 -5.25 -6.39 -3.45
C ILE A 71 -4.40 -7.64 -3.20
N LYS A 72 -4.89 -8.56 -2.36
CA LYS A 72 -4.17 -9.80 -2.02
C LYS A 72 -4.01 -10.71 -3.23
N SER A 73 -5.02 -10.85 -4.08
CA SER A 73 -4.93 -11.74 -5.25
C SER A 73 -3.87 -11.29 -6.26
N HIS A 74 -3.60 -9.98 -6.33
CA HIS A 74 -2.63 -9.41 -7.27
C HIS A 74 -1.26 -9.10 -6.65
N GLN A 75 -1.11 -9.18 -5.32
CA GLN A 75 0.15 -8.89 -4.60
C GLN A 75 1.38 -9.61 -5.21
N PRO A 76 1.35 -10.93 -5.52
CA PRO A 76 2.53 -11.63 -6.00
C PRO A 76 3.10 -11.06 -7.31
N SER A 77 2.27 -10.47 -8.16
CA SER A 77 2.69 -9.90 -9.46
C SER A 77 3.38 -8.55 -9.34
N PHE A 78 3.29 -7.89 -8.18
CA PHE A 78 3.81 -6.54 -7.94
C PHE A 78 4.84 -6.48 -6.82
N HIS A 79 4.83 -7.47 -5.91
CA HIS A 79 5.69 -7.57 -4.74
C HIS A 79 7.14 -7.11 -5.01
N ILE A 80 7.82 -7.73 -5.98
CA ILE A 80 9.24 -7.45 -6.25
C ILE A 80 9.46 -5.99 -6.69
N ARG A 81 8.64 -5.48 -7.62
CA ARG A 81 8.82 -4.11 -8.15
C ARG A 81 8.52 -3.03 -7.10
N ILE A 82 7.48 -3.26 -6.30
CA ILE A 82 7.15 -2.38 -5.18
C ILE A 82 8.27 -2.42 -4.13
N GLN A 83 8.74 -3.60 -3.76
CA GLN A 83 9.83 -3.75 -2.81
C GLN A 83 11.11 -3.06 -3.29
N ASP A 84 11.50 -3.22 -4.54
CA ASP A 84 12.70 -2.57 -5.11
C ASP A 84 12.57 -1.04 -5.09
N SER A 85 11.39 -0.53 -5.45
CA SER A 85 11.11 0.91 -5.46
C SER A 85 11.13 1.49 -4.04
N LEU A 86 10.52 0.81 -3.08
CA LEU A 86 10.51 1.22 -1.68
C LEU A 86 11.90 1.08 -1.03
N ASN A 87 12.67 0.05 -1.36
CA ASN A 87 14.07 -0.07 -0.94
C ASN A 87 14.91 1.12 -1.41
N THR A 88 14.67 1.59 -2.62
CA THR A 88 15.33 2.80 -3.15
C THR A 88 14.92 4.03 -2.35
N LEU A 89 13.62 4.20 -2.10
CA LEU A 89 13.07 5.35 -1.39
C LEU A 89 13.48 5.41 0.09
N PHE A 90 13.53 4.25 0.75
CA PHE A 90 13.88 4.12 2.17
C PHE A 90 15.35 3.77 2.41
N LEU A 91 16.20 3.84 1.37
CA LEU A 91 17.64 3.58 1.46
C LEU A 91 17.97 2.21 2.10
N GLY A 92 17.18 1.18 1.75
CA GLY A 92 17.33 -0.19 2.25
C GLY A 92 16.89 -0.40 3.70
N LYS A 93 16.26 0.59 4.35
CA LYS A 93 15.64 0.40 5.66
C LYS A 93 14.42 -0.54 5.58
N PRO A 94 14.10 -1.28 6.63
CA PRO A 94 12.87 -2.05 6.72
C PRO A 94 11.63 -1.13 6.70
N PHE A 95 10.58 -1.62 6.04
CA PHE A 95 9.29 -0.95 5.92
C PHE A 95 8.15 -1.96 5.90
N SER A 96 7.00 -1.54 6.41
CA SER A 96 5.75 -2.30 6.36
C SER A 96 4.60 -1.40 5.93
N ILE A 97 3.54 -2.00 5.34
CA ILE A 97 2.30 -1.27 5.11
C ILE A 97 1.56 -1.21 6.44
N GLU A 98 1.41 -0.01 6.98
CA GLU A 98 0.66 0.19 8.22
C GLU A 98 -0.83 0.33 7.95
N LYS A 99 -1.19 1.06 6.89
CA LYS A 99 -2.59 1.41 6.61
C LYS A 99 -2.88 1.49 5.12
N ILE A 100 -4.05 0.96 4.76
CA ILE A 100 -4.68 1.19 3.46
C ILE A 100 -6.07 1.77 3.74
N SER A 101 -6.37 2.93 3.16
CA SER A 101 -7.67 3.58 3.32
C SER A 101 -8.22 4.07 2.00
N PHE A 102 -9.51 3.83 1.82
CA PHE A 102 -10.29 4.19 0.65
C PHE A 102 -11.42 5.13 1.05
N THR A 103 -11.69 6.14 0.22
CA THR A 103 -12.83 7.06 0.43
C THR A 103 -13.56 7.27 -0.88
N GLY A 104 -14.89 7.11 -0.87
CA GLY A 104 -15.70 7.39 -2.05
C GLY A 104 -15.66 8.88 -2.39
N VAL A 105 -15.47 9.22 -3.68
CA VAL A 105 -15.38 10.61 -4.11
C VAL A 105 -16.76 11.26 -4.06
N ARG A 106 -16.86 12.40 -3.37
CA ARG A 106 -18.14 13.10 -3.23
C ARG A 106 -18.66 13.56 -4.59
N GLY A 107 -19.89 13.14 -4.92
CA GLY A 107 -20.53 13.50 -6.19
C GLY A 107 -20.10 12.64 -7.38
N ASN A 108 -19.26 11.62 -7.16
CA ASN A 108 -18.92 10.62 -8.16
C ASN A 108 -18.76 9.25 -7.51
N ASP A 109 -19.85 8.49 -7.48
CA ASP A 109 -19.90 7.17 -6.82
C ASP A 109 -19.05 6.10 -7.51
N ASP A 110 -18.56 6.37 -8.72
CA ASP A 110 -17.72 5.46 -9.50
C ASP A 110 -16.23 5.64 -9.21
N LEU A 111 -15.84 6.66 -8.43
CA LEU A 111 -14.45 6.94 -8.09
C LEU A 111 -14.17 6.79 -6.60
N VAL A 112 -12.94 6.39 -6.31
CA VAL A 112 -12.41 6.16 -4.96
C VAL A 112 -11.05 6.85 -4.83
N ASP A 113 -10.88 7.66 -3.79
CA ASP A 113 -9.58 8.11 -3.32
C ASP A 113 -8.91 6.99 -2.51
N ALA A 114 -7.65 6.71 -2.78
CA ALA A 114 -6.90 5.66 -2.09
C ALA A 114 -5.61 6.24 -1.48
N ASN A 115 -5.35 5.84 -0.24
CA ASN A 115 -4.18 6.26 0.53
C ASN A 115 -3.50 5.05 1.14
N VAL A 116 -2.17 5.00 1.01
CA VAL A 116 -1.33 3.95 1.60
C VAL A 116 -0.29 4.59 2.50
N THR A 117 -0.22 4.14 3.75
CA THR A 117 0.79 4.58 4.72
C THR A 117 1.78 3.46 4.94
N PHE A 118 3.06 3.77 4.77
CA PHE A 118 4.17 2.91 5.14
C PHE A 118 4.83 3.42 6.41
N ALA A 119 5.14 2.52 7.33
CA ALA A 119 5.98 2.81 8.48
C ALA A 119 7.38 2.25 8.24
N SER A 120 8.42 3.05 8.45
CA SER A 120 9.79 2.52 8.59
C SER A 120 10.02 2.09 10.03
N GLU A 121 10.52 0.86 10.24
CA GLU A 121 10.66 0.29 11.58
C GLU A 121 11.67 1.07 12.45
N ASP A 122 12.67 1.70 11.83
CA ASP A 122 13.77 2.36 12.55
C ASP A 122 13.40 3.77 13.04
N ASP A 123 12.71 4.56 12.20
CA ASP A 123 12.54 5.99 12.46
C ASP A 123 11.13 6.35 12.97
N LYS A 124 10.18 5.39 12.97
CA LYS A 124 8.73 5.64 13.22
C LYS A 124 8.16 6.76 12.35
N ILE A 125 8.77 7.01 11.20
CA ILE A 125 8.29 8.00 10.24
C ILE A 125 7.28 7.30 9.35
N GLU A 126 6.07 7.84 9.35
CA GLU A 126 5.00 7.44 8.44
C GLU A 126 5.18 8.15 7.09
N HIS A 127 5.18 7.36 6.02
CA HIS A 127 5.22 7.84 4.66
C HIS A 127 3.88 7.54 3.98
N GLN A 128 3.12 8.60 3.76
CA GLN A 128 1.86 8.52 3.04
C GLN A 128 2.08 8.64 1.52
N PHE A 129 1.31 7.84 0.77
CA PHE A 129 1.19 7.87 -0.67
C PHE A 129 -0.28 8.02 -1.02
N GLU A 130 -0.60 9.18 -1.59
CA GLU A 130 -1.91 9.41 -2.18
C GLU A 130 -1.88 8.81 -3.59
N LEU A 131 -2.86 7.96 -3.87
CA LEU A 131 -3.07 7.39 -5.20
C LEU A 131 -4.06 8.28 -5.94
N ARG A 132 -3.98 8.27 -7.28
CA ARG A 132 -4.97 8.97 -8.11
C ARG A 132 -6.34 8.32 -7.94
N ASN A 133 -7.40 9.05 -8.27
CA ASN A 133 -8.76 8.53 -8.23
C ASN A 133 -8.88 7.23 -9.03
N ILE A 134 -9.28 6.17 -8.33
CA ILE A 134 -9.41 4.83 -8.89
C ILE A 134 -10.88 4.56 -9.18
N ASP A 135 -11.16 3.93 -10.31
CA ASP A 135 -12.49 3.41 -10.61
C ASP A 135 -12.89 2.33 -9.58
N PHE A 136 -14.04 2.53 -8.94
CA PHE A 136 -14.57 1.69 -7.87
C PHE A 136 -14.67 0.22 -8.29
N ASN A 137 -15.17 -0.05 -9.50
CA ASN A 137 -15.39 -1.41 -9.97
C ASN A 137 -14.08 -2.07 -10.36
N LYS A 138 -13.16 -1.33 -10.99
CA LYS A 138 -11.83 -1.83 -11.33
C LYS A 138 -11.03 -2.19 -10.09
N LEU A 139 -11.19 -1.48 -8.98
CA LEU A 139 -10.50 -1.78 -7.72
C LEU A 139 -10.85 -3.19 -7.20
N LYS A 140 -12.05 -3.70 -7.50
CA LYS A 140 -12.53 -5.03 -7.06
C LYS A 140 -12.00 -6.19 -7.91
N THR A 141 -11.55 -5.95 -9.14
CA THR A 141 -11.31 -7.03 -10.11
C THR A 141 -9.99 -6.93 -10.86
N THR A 142 -9.26 -5.82 -10.75
CA THR A 142 -8.04 -5.56 -11.52
C THR A 142 -6.88 -5.20 -10.58
N PRO A 143 -5.62 -5.30 -11.03
CA PRO A 143 -4.45 -4.90 -10.23
C PRO A 143 -4.27 -3.38 -10.10
N ILE A 144 -5.30 -2.57 -10.38
CA ILE A 144 -5.18 -1.10 -10.47
C ILE A 144 -4.63 -0.46 -9.19
N PHE A 145 -4.96 -1.01 -8.01
CA PHE A 145 -4.38 -0.56 -6.74
C PHE A 145 -2.84 -0.58 -6.78
N TRP A 146 -2.26 -1.70 -7.18
CA TRP A 146 -0.82 -1.87 -7.23
C TRP A 146 -0.16 -1.03 -8.33
N GLN A 147 -0.84 -0.87 -9.47
CA GLN A 147 -0.36 -0.01 -10.55
C GLN A 147 -0.27 1.46 -10.12
N GLU A 148 -1.31 1.95 -9.45
CA GLU A 148 -1.33 3.33 -8.94
C GLU A 148 -0.33 3.54 -7.80
N LEU A 149 -0.17 2.53 -6.93
CA LEU A 149 0.85 2.56 -5.87
C LEU A 149 2.27 2.61 -6.45
N GLU A 150 2.58 1.75 -7.42
CA GLU A 150 3.88 1.73 -8.12
C GLU A 150 4.18 3.11 -8.73
N LEU A 151 3.20 3.71 -9.41
CA LEU A 151 3.33 5.04 -9.99
C LEU A 151 3.56 6.13 -8.93
N SER A 152 2.79 6.14 -7.84
CA SER A 152 2.93 7.11 -6.75
C SER A 152 4.32 7.04 -6.08
N ILE A 153 4.85 5.83 -5.89
CA ILE A 153 6.20 5.62 -5.37
C ILE A 153 7.25 6.15 -6.34
N LEU A 154 7.15 5.81 -7.64
CA LEU A 154 8.09 6.25 -8.66
C LEU A 154 8.10 7.77 -8.84
N GLU A 155 6.95 8.43 -8.71
CA GLU A 155 6.85 9.89 -8.72
C GLU A 155 7.57 10.52 -7.52
N LYS A 156 7.50 9.89 -6.35
CA LYS A 156 8.18 10.37 -5.13
C LYS A 156 9.69 10.20 -5.21
N ILE A 157 10.19 9.15 -5.86
CA ILE A 157 11.63 8.93 -6.09
C ILE A 157 12.23 9.97 -7.05
N LYS A 158 11.44 10.48 -8.01
CA LYS A 158 11.91 11.44 -9.03
C LYS A 158 11.98 12.89 -8.54
N LYS A 159 11.39 13.21 -7.39
CA LYS A 159 11.38 14.56 -6.81
C LYS A 159 12.59 14.77 -5.92
#